data_AF-A0A8B7NGT6-F1
#
_entry.id   AF-A0A8B7NGT6-F1
#
_cell.length_a   1.000
_cell.length_b   1.000
_cell.length_c   1.000
_cell.angle_alpha   90.00
_cell.angle_beta   90.00
_cell.angle_gamma   90.00
#
_symmetry.space_group_name_H-M   'P 1'
#
loop_
_entity.id
_entity.type
_entity.pdbx_description
1 polymer ?
#
loop_
_entity_poly.entity_id
_entity_poly.type
_entity_poly.pdbx_seq_one_letter_code
_entity_poly.pdbx_strand_id
1 'polypeptide(L)'
;MDSVAASSSGGHEDNFQSFYTDLKETEKKDSCLTSKQQIDRLLRPGASYANLNPFQVLQIEPTKSLPEIKKKYKRLSILVHPDKNQDDSERAQRAFDELTKAYKVLENEDARQKCLDVVEEAQEIVNLR
;
A
#
# COMPACT_ATOMS: atom_id res chain seq x y z
N MET A 1 -20.92 -24.48 34.05
CA MET A 1 -21.79 -24.69 32.88
C MET A 1 -21.99 -23.33 32.25
N ASP A 2 -21.36 -23.17 31.10
CA ASP A 2 -20.99 -21.95 30.40
C ASP A 2 -22.15 -20.99 30.07
N SER A 3 -21.88 -19.69 30.19
CA SER A 3 -22.66 -18.64 29.52
C SER A 3 -21.70 -17.86 28.62
N VAL A 4 -21.81 -18.14 27.33
CA VAL A 4 -21.07 -17.50 26.24
C VAL A 4 -21.67 -16.12 25.98
N ALA A 5 -20.88 -15.07 26.20
CA ALA A 5 -21.20 -13.72 25.77
C ALA A 5 -20.88 -13.58 24.27
N ALA A 6 -21.92 -13.48 23.46
CA ALA A 6 -21.86 -12.95 22.11
C ALA A 6 -21.90 -11.42 22.17
N SER A 7 -21.00 -10.75 21.44
CA SER A 7 -21.01 -9.34 20.94
C SER A 7 -19.54 -8.91 20.77
N SER A 8 -19.06 -8.28 19.70
CA SER A 8 -19.67 -7.57 18.59
C SER A 8 -18.55 -7.31 17.55
N SER A 9 -18.69 -7.82 16.32
CA SER A 9 -17.70 -7.64 15.25
C SER A 9 -18.31 -7.03 13.99
N GLY A 10 -19.26 -6.09 14.14
CA GLY A 10 -20.07 -5.56 13.03
C GLY A 10 -19.74 -4.13 12.56
N GLY A 11 -18.74 -3.45 13.12
CA GLY A 11 -18.49 -2.02 12.82
C GLY A 11 -17.42 -1.72 11.75
N HIS A 12 -16.71 -2.73 11.25
CA HIS A 12 -15.57 -2.52 10.36
C HIS A 12 -15.90 -2.65 8.86
N GLU A 13 -16.91 -3.43 8.48
CA GLU A 13 -17.25 -3.70 7.08
C GLU A 13 -17.95 -2.51 6.40
N ASP A 14 -18.86 -1.82 7.08
CA ASP A 14 -19.55 -0.64 6.52
C ASP A 14 -18.58 0.51 6.21
N ASN A 15 -17.60 0.72 7.10
CA ASN A 15 -16.51 1.68 6.90
C ASN A 15 -15.61 1.30 5.71
N PHE A 16 -15.48 0.00 5.44
CA PHE A 16 -14.67 -0.50 4.33
C PHE A 16 -15.40 -0.41 2.98
N GLN A 17 -16.70 -0.72 2.95
CA GLN A 17 -17.59 -0.56 1.79
C GLN A 17 -17.71 0.90 1.35
N SER A 18 -17.93 1.81 2.30
CA SER A 18 -17.97 3.25 2.07
C SER A 18 -16.63 3.74 1.49
N PHE A 19 -15.51 3.30 2.08
CA PHE A 19 -14.17 3.62 1.57
C PHE A 19 -13.91 3.07 0.17
N TYR A 20 -14.41 1.87 -0.16
CA TYR A 20 -14.31 1.28 -1.49
C TYR A 20 -15.11 2.07 -2.54
N THR A 21 -16.27 2.59 -2.14
CA THR A 21 -17.14 3.40 -2.99
C THR A 21 -16.50 4.77 -3.24
N ASP A 22 -16.01 5.42 -2.19
CA ASP A 22 -15.21 6.65 -2.28
C ASP A 22 -13.98 6.45 -3.16
N LEU A 23 -13.29 5.31 -3.01
CA LEU A 23 -12.15 4.98 -3.86
C LEU A 23 -12.55 4.82 -5.32
N LYS A 24 -13.61 4.07 -5.62
CA LYS A 24 -14.14 3.94 -6.98
C LYS A 24 -14.53 5.30 -7.56
N GLU A 25 -15.09 6.20 -6.75
CA GLU A 25 -15.42 7.56 -7.19
C GLU A 25 -14.18 8.41 -7.44
N THR A 26 -13.14 8.30 -6.60
CA THR A 26 -11.85 8.96 -6.85
C THR A 26 -11.11 8.37 -8.05
N GLU A 27 -11.12 7.05 -8.24
CA GLU A 27 -10.57 6.35 -9.42
C GLU A 27 -11.26 6.83 -10.71
N LYS A 28 -12.58 7.06 -10.66
CA LYS A 28 -13.35 7.57 -11.80
C LYS A 28 -12.98 9.02 -12.17
N LYS A 29 -12.50 9.81 -11.21
CA LYS A 29 -11.99 11.18 -11.42
C LYS A 29 -10.52 11.18 -11.85
N ASP A 30 -9.71 10.28 -11.30
CA ASP A 30 -8.28 10.11 -11.59
C ASP A 30 -8.06 9.08 -12.72
N SER A 31 -8.79 9.21 -13.83
CA SER A 31 -8.90 8.28 -14.98
C SER A 31 -7.58 7.83 -15.64
N CYS A 32 -6.41 8.10 -15.06
CA CYS A 32 -5.08 7.76 -15.54
C CYS A 32 -4.30 6.74 -14.69
N LEU A 33 -4.82 6.23 -13.55
CA LEU A 33 -4.15 5.18 -12.75
C LEU A 33 -5.08 3.99 -12.44
N THR A 34 -5.22 3.08 -13.40
CA THR A 34 -6.03 1.87 -13.32
C THR A 34 -5.38 0.77 -12.45
N SER A 35 -6.19 -0.12 -11.87
CA SER A 35 -5.72 -1.30 -11.11
C SER A 35 -4.63 -2.10 -11.85
N LYS A 36 -4.77 -2.27 -13.17
CA LYS A 36 -3.79 -2.99 -14.01
C LYS A 36 -2.45 -2.27 -14.09
N GLN A 37 -2.46 -0.94 -14.27
CA GLN A 37 -1.23 -0.14 -14.28
C GLN A 37 -0.48 -0.23 -12.95
N GLN A 38 -1.21 -0.31 -11.84
CA GLN A 38 -0.63 -0.44 -10.51
C GLN A 38 0.05 -1.80 -10.29
N ILE A 39 -0.55 -2.89 -10.79
CA ILE A 39 0.04 -4.24 -10.79
C ILE A 39 1.29 -4.27 -11.68
N ASP A 40 1.19 -3.77 -12.92
CA ASP A 40 2.30 -3.73 -13.87
C ASP A 40 3.49 -2.90 -13.34
N ARG A 41 3.21 -1.84 -12.57
CA ARG A 41 4.25 -1.04 -11.91
C ARG A 41 5.02 -1.85 -10.87
N LEU A 42 4.32 -2.58 -10.02
CA LEU A 42 4.90 -3.37 -8.92
C LEU A 42 5.63 -4.63 -9.41
N LEU A 43 5.22 -5.16 -10.57
CA LEU A 43 5.77 -6.37 -11.17
C LEU A 43 6.61 -6.13 -12.42
N ARG A 44 6.98 -4.86 -12.70
CA ARG A 44 7.84 -4.55 -13.85
C ARG A 44 9.14 -5.34 -13.76
N PRO A 45 9.70 -5.84 -14.87
CA PRO A 45 11.06 -6.38 -14.87
C PRO A 45 12.05 -5.36 -14.30
N GLY A 46 12.79 -5.73 -13.26
CA GLY A 46 13.67 -4.83 -12.50
C GLY A 46 13.02 -4.16 -11.27
N ALA A 47 11.72 -4.37 -11.03
CA ALA A 47 11.02 -3.87 -9.85
C ALA A 47 11.58 -4.42 -8.54
N SER A 48 12.27 -5.57 -8.55
CA SER A 48 12.96 -6.09 -7.35
C SER A 48 13.87 -5.05 -6.70
N TYR A 49 14.58 -4.23 -7.48
CA TYR A 49 15.44 -3.17 -6.96
C TYR A 49 14.66 -1.91 -6.55
N ALA A 50 13.57 -1.58 -7.26
CA ALA A 50 12.70 -0.46 -6.89
C ALA A 50 11.88 -0.75 -5.62
N ASN A 51 11.52 -2.01 -5.40
CA ASN A 51 10.75 -2.47 -4.26
C ASN A 51 11.58 -2.56 -2.97
N LEU A 52 12.92 -2.38 -3.04
CA LEU A 52 13.75 -2.20 -1.85
C LEU A 52 13.38 -0.92 -1.10
N ASN A 53 12.87 0.10 -1.79
CA ASN A 53 12.41 1.32 -1.15
C ASN A 53 10.90 1.22 -0.82
N PRO A 54 10.52 1.02 0.45
CA PRO A 54 9.13 0.88 0.83
C PRO A 54 8.29 2.15 0.60
N PHE A 55 8.90 3.33 0.64
CA PHE A 55 8.22 4.60 0.35
C PHE A 55 7.83 4.69 -1.13
N GLN A 56 8.71 4.23 -2.02
CA GLN A 56 8.45 4.20 -3.46
C GLN A 56 7.34 3.19 -3.81
N VAL A 57 7.32 2.03 -3.14
CA VAL A 57 6.25 1.03 -3.28
C VAL A 57 4.90 1.60 -2.86
N LEU A 58 4.84 2.39 -1.79
CA LEU A 58 3.60 3.01 -1.32
C LEU A 58 3.27 4.35 -1.99
N GLN A 59 4.14 4.85 -2.88
CA GLN A 59 4.03 6.18 -3.51
C GLN A 59 3.77 7.29 -2.49
N ILE A 60 4.63 7.34 -1.49
CA ILE A 60 4.60 8.33 -0.42
C ILE A 60 5.98 8.98 -0.31
N GLU A 61 5.98 10.23 0.13
CA GLU A 61 7.20 10.91 0.53
C GLU A 61 7.72 10.33 1.86
N PRO A 62 9.05 10.26 2.07
CA PRO A 62 9.65 9.81 3.32
C PRO A 62 9.25 10.70 4.52
N THR A 63 8.82 11.94 4.27
CA THR A 63 8.36 12.90 5.28
C THR A 63 6.95 12.63 5.82
N LYS A 64 6.26 11.60 5.30
CA LYS A 64 4.87 11.30 5.64
C LYS A 64 4.70 10.55 6.95
N SER A 65 3.62 10.87 7.65
CA SER A 65 3.28 10.28 8.96
C SER A 65 2.68 8.88 8.83
N LEU A 66 2.89 7.99 9.82
CA LEU A 66 2.28 6.65 9.86
C LEU A 66 0.78 6.58 9.50
N PRO A 67 -0.11 7.47 9.99
CA PRO A 67 -1.51 7.44 9.60
C PRO A 67 -1.73 7.68 8.10
N GLU A 68 -0.92 8.54 7.46
CA GLU A 68 -0.97 8.75 6.01
C GLU A 68 -0.45 7.53 5.24
N ILE A 69 0.62 6.89 5.73
CA ILE A 69 1.16 5.63 5.19
C ILE A 69 0.07 4.55 5.21
N LYS A 70 -0.60 4.37 6.35
CA LYS A 70 -1.71 3.42 6.51
C LYS A 70 -2.87 3.73 5.58
N LYS A 71 -3.20 5.01 5.40
CA LYS A 71 -4.26 5.45 4.46
C LYS A 71 -3.87 5.09 3.02
N LYS A 72 -2.63 5.32 2.60
CA LYS A 72 -2.17 4.95 1.25
C LYS A 72 -2.08 3.46 1.02
N TYR A 73 -1.55 2.71 1.99
CA TYR A 73 -1.55 1.24 1.95
C TYR A 73 -2.96 0.70 1.70
N LYS A 74 -3.96 1.12 2.49
CA LYS A 74 -5.36 0.69 2.29
C LYS A 74 -5.89 0.97 0.89
N ARG A 75 -5.58 2.14 0.32
CA ARG A 75 -6.01 2.50 -1.05
C ARG A 75 -5.37 1.61 -2.11
N LEU A 76 -4.06 1.39 -2.00
CA LEU A 76 -3.31 0.57 -2.94
C LEU A 76 -3.68 -0.91 -2.83
N SER A 77 -3.89 -1.43 -1.61
CA SER A 77 -4.34 -2.79 -1.36
C SER A 77 -5.65 -3.12 -2.07
N ILE A 78 -6.58 -2.15 -2.09
CA ILE A 78 -7.86 -2.27 -2.77
C ILE A 78 -7.69 -2.32 -4.29
N LEU A 79 -6.81 -1.47 -4.83
CA LEU A 79 -6.53 -1.43 -6.26
C LEU A 79 -5.95 -2.75 -6.78
N VAL A 80 -5.05 -3.37 -6.01
CA VAL A 80 -4.33 -4.60 -6.40
C VAL A 80 -4.93 -5.87 -5.79
N HIS A 81 -6.10 -5.80 -5.14
CA HIS A 81 -6.69 -6.98 -4.49
C HIS A 81 -7.05 -8.06 -5.54
N PRO A 82 -6.77 -9.35 -5.28
CA PRO A 82 -7.06 -10.43 -6.23
C PRO A 82 -8.55 -10.57 -6.55
N ASP A 83 -9.44 -10.26 -5.59
CA ASP A 83 -10.90 -10.30 -5.80
C ASP A 83 -11.40 -9.26 -6.82
N LYS A 84 -10.78 -8.07 -6.88
CA LYS A 84 -11.14 -7.03 -7.86
C LYS A 84 -10.49 -7.30 -9.23
N ASN A 85 -9.43 -8.10 -9.27
CA ASN A 85 -8.61 -8.39 -10.44
C ASN A 85 -8.65 -9.89 -10.78
N GLN A 86 -9.84 -10.48 -10.89
CA GLN A 86 -10.01 -11.94 -11.08
C GLN A 86 -9.34 -12.46 -12.36
N ASP A 87 -9.35 -11.65 -13.43
CA ASP A 87 -8.67 -11.93 -14.70
C ASP A 87 -7.15 -12.10 -14.56
N ASP A 88 -6.58 -11.58 -13.47
CA ASP A 88 -5.14 -11.44 -13.26
C ASP A 88 -4.77 -11.65 -11.79
N SER A 89 -5.48 -12.60 -11.15
CA SER A 89 -5.45 -12.82 -9.71
C SER A 89 -4.05 -13.19 -9.21
N GLU A 90 -3.26 -13.90 -10.00
CA GLU A 90 -1.90 -14.31 -9.65
C GLU A 90 -0.94 -13.11 -9.56
N ARG A 91 -0.97 -12.21 -10.57
CA ARG A 91 -0.16 -10.99 -10.54
C ARG A 91 -0.66 -10.02 -9.48
N ALA A 92 -1.97 -9.90 -9.32
CA ALA A 92 -2.59 -9.11 -8.27
C ALA A 92 -2.12 -9.54 -6.88
N GLN A 93 -2.11 -10.85 -6.59
CA GLN A 93 -1.59 -11.40 -5.34
C GLN A 93 -0.12 -11.05 -5.11
N ARG A 94 0.74 -11.24 -6.12
CA ARG A 94 2.16 -10.89 -6.00
C ARG A 94 2.37 -9.40 -5.74
N ALA A 95 1.64 -8.54 -6.43
CA ALA A 95 1.69 -7.09 -6.22
C ALA A 95 1.19 -6.72 -4.81
N PHE A 96 0.15 -7.38 -4.31
CA PHE A 96 -0.35 -7.21 -2.96
C PHE A 96 0.67 -7.64 -1.90
N ASP A 97 1.40 -8.74 -2.12
CA ASP A 97 2.43 -9.22 -1.22
C ASP A 97 3.60 -8.23 -1.11
N GLU A 98 4.05 -7.66 -2.24
CA GLU A 98 5.08 -6.61 -2.27
C GLU A 98 4.63 -5.35 -1.52
N LEU A 99 3.37 -4.93 -1.72
CA LEU A 99 2.77 -3.80 -1.01
C LEU A 99 2.71 -4.04 0.51
N THR A 100 2.32 -5.24 0.90
CA THR A 100 2.23 -5.67 2.31
C THR A 100 3.61 -5.70 2.96
N LYS A 101 4.61 -6.21 2.24
CA LYS A 101 6.01 -6.22 2.69
C LYS A 101 6.53 -4.82 2.95
N ALA A 102 6.29 -3.88 2.02
CA ALA A 102 6.68 -2.48 2.20
C ALA A 102 6.00 -1.84 3.42
N TYR A 103 4.69 -2.05 3.61
CA TYR A 103 3.97 -1.53 4.77
C TYR A 103 4.51 -2.08 6.09
N LYS A 104 4.79 -3.40 6.18
CA LYS A 104 5.37 -4.01 7.39
C LYS A 104 6.71 -3.41 7.79
N VAL A 105 7.54 -3.03 6.81
CA VAL A 105 8.82 -2.35 7.06
C VAL A 105 8.58 -0.96 7.64
N LEU A 106 7.62 -0.20 7.10
CA LEU A 106 7.33 1.16 7.59
C LEU A 106 6.54 1.20 8.89
N GLU A 107 5.78 0.14 9.18
CA GLU A 107 5.04 0.00 10.44
C GLU A 107 6.00 -0.21 11.64
N ASN A 108 7.13 -0.87 11.41
CA ASN A 108 8.18 -0.99 12.40
C ASN A 108 9.01 0.30 12.47
N GLU A 109 9.06 0.92 13.64
CA GLU A 109 9.68 2.23 13.82
C GLU A 109 11.21 2.21 13.61
N ASP A 110 11.90 1.17 14.08
CA ASP A 110 13.35 1.01 13.88
C ASP A 110 13.69 0.77 12.41
N ALA A 111 12.91 -0.06 11.72
CA ALA A 111 13.10 -0.35 10.30
C ALA A 111 12.76 0.86 9.43
N ARG A 112 11.69 1.60 9.78
CA ARG A 112 11.33 2.86 9.15
C ARG A 112 12.47 3.86 9.26
N GLN A 113 13.03 4.05 10.45
CA GLN A 113 14.12 5.00 10.67
C GLN A 113 15.32 4.67 9.78
N LYS A 114 15.76 3.41 9.73
CA LYS A 114 16.84 2.98 8.83
C LYS A 114 16.55 3.27 7.37
N CYS A 115 15.31 3.08 6.92
CA CYS A 115 14.93 3.42 5.55
C CYS A 115 14.93 4.94 5.31
N LEU A 116 14.59 5.75 6.31
CA LEU A 116 14.65 7.22 6.21
C LEU A 116 16.09 7.70 6.12
N ASP A 117 16.98 7.21 6.98
CA ASP A 117 18.39 7.58 7.01
C ASP A 117 19.04 7.35 5.63
N VAL A 118 18.80 6.18 5.03
CA VAL A 118 19.32 5.86 3.68
C VAL A 118 18.74 6.77 2.59
N VAL A 119 17.47 7.15 2.70
CA VAL A 119 16.82 8.02 1.72
C VAL A 119 17.32 9.47 1.86
N GLU A 120 17.53 9.95 3.08
CA GLU A 120 18.09 11.26 3.37
C GLU A 120 19.52 11.38 2.84
N GLU A 121 20.39 10.40 3.14
CA GLU A 121 21.75 10.34 2.59
C GLU A 121 21.75 10.39 1.05
N ALA A 122 20.85 9.64 0.41
CA ALA A 122 20.71 9.64 -1.05
C ALA A 122 20.25 11.00 -1.59
N GLN A 123 19.33 11.68 -0.90
CA GLN A 123 18.86 13.01 -1.27
C GLN A 123 19.96 14.07 -1.13
N GLU A 124 20.76 14.00 -0.08
CA GLU A 124 21.91 14.89 0.13
C GLU A 124 22.94 14.76 -1.00
N ILE A 125 23.29 13.53 -1.40
CA ILE A 125 24.23 13.28 -2.51
C ILE A 125 23.71 13.90 -3.82
N VAL A 126 22.41 13.80 -4.07
CA VAL A 126 21.81 14.35 -5.29
C VAL A 126 21.78 15.88 -5.25
N ASN A 127 21.47 16.48 -4.10
CA ASN A 127 21.45 17.95 -3.93
C ASN A 127 22.86 18.58 -3.99
N LEU A 128 23.91 17.80 -3.77
CA LEU A 128 25.31 18.25 -3.84
C LEU A 128 25.92 18.23 -5.26
N ARG A 129 25.15 17.82 -6.28
CA ARG A 129 25.58 17.77 -7.68
C ARG A 129 24.95 18.89 -8.50
#